data_AF-A0A7Y5RXV9-F1
#
_entry.id   AF-A0A7Y5RXV9-F1
#
_cell.length_a   1.000
_cell.length_b   1.000
_cell.length_c   1.000
_cell.angle_alpha   90.00
_cell.angle_beta   90.00
_cell.angle_gamma   90.00
#
_symmetry.space_group_name_H-M   'P 1'
#
loop_
_entity.id
_entity.type
_entity.pdbx_description
1 polymer ?
#
loop_
_entity_poly.entity_id
_entity_poly.type
_entity_poly.pdbx_seq_one_letter_code
_entity_poly.pdbx_strand_id
1 'polypeptide(L)'
;MRRIAKCSRCLELYRAPSDGSDNGVCPLCHESDRLEHEAQLAADLRRRERITWAAVVLLFAGGVALLLFNNTPGASRADAADFRFWVQTDPPGVDVMLDERRIGTTGPGGRLAVRLPIDDIAVHQLAFNLEGYSPQRRAVSALDVGDTLNIVLVRTPVQTEIHSDPPGATVWIDGNPVGTTPFTGQIPAEQLVSMPIRLVKEGYEPIEITAALPPPRQPWSWRGALNLAPVEISVETDPPGASLLVDGRPVGTSPLSVRLPADVRGRTVVVQGELPGFAAVKREMSIPSEPGPRLRTALHFAAIAPRLHIDTEPSGATVRVKGRDIGTAPCMFEVAESDRGGPIEIEARIGRTHYGRTSVDPPPPDQEAQVRLPVALAARRVVLAVAADASESSELWHLRERVKDEIAALSSEQEFLLLTDDGITVRPHTPDFVRASAEQKVRAYDTADQFRIAGGARPSGHLLAEAAARRPEAVILFAGGAPGPVERWQSPGGDAPILHVIGPSRRLSGTWLVRIAARSPGSIEFTDEAPMLGRVHDEDQD
;
A
#
# COMPACT_ATOMS: atom_id res chain seq x y z
N MET A 1 24.71 -74.44 30.20
CA MET A 1 25.79 -73.61 30.77
C MET A 1 26.78 -73.27 29.67
N ARG A 2 27.28 -72.02 29.64
CA ARG A 2 28.21 -71.39 28.66
C ARG A 2 27.54 -70.77 27.40
N ARG A 3 26.59 -69.85 27.51
CA ARG A 3 26.86 -68.38 27.48
C ARG A 3 28.10 -67.98 28.29
N ILE A 4 28.98 -67.18 27.68
CA ILE A 4 30.28 -66.65 28.15
C ILE A 4 31.45 -67.28 27.38
N ALA A 5 31.88 -66.61 26.31
CA ALA A 5 33.27 -66.39 25.90
C ALA A 5 33.35 -66.03 24.40
N LYS A 6 32.91 -64.82 24.03
CA LYS A 6 33.41 -64.01 22.89
C LYS A 6 32.65 -62.69 22.81
N CYS A 7 32.65 -61.94 23.90
CA CYS A 7 32.33 -60.52 23.90
C CYS A 7 33.49 -59.79 24.60
N SER A 8 34.65 -59.81 23.95
CA SER A 8 35.85 -59.11 24.40
C SER A 8 36.58 -58.50 23.21
N ARG A 9 35.89 -57.68 22.40
CA ARG A 9 36.56 -56.74 21.46
C ARG A 9 35.70 -55.60 20.88
N CYS A 10 34.69 -55.12 21.59
CA CYS A 10 33.92 -53.92 21.16
C CYS A 10 33.76 -52.87 22.28
N LEU A 11 34.81 -52.69 23.09
CA LEU A 11 34.89 -51.62 24.08
C LEU A 11 36.15 -50.80 23.76
N GLU A 12 36.02 -49.80 22.87
CA GLU A 12 36.87 -48.59 22.96
C GLU A 12 36.49 -47.36 22.12
N LEU A 13 35.42 -47.32 21.28
CA LEU A 13 35.25 -46.15 20.40
C LEU A 13 33.89 -45.44 20.28
N TYR A 14 32.89 -45.68 21.13
CA TYR A 14 31.70 -44.80 21.13
C TYR A 14 31.24 -44.43 22.55
N ARG A 15 31.67 -43.25 23.01
CA ARG A 15 31.03 -42.49 24.09
C ARG A 15 29.82 -41.76 23.49
N ALA A 16 28.62 -42.03 24.01
CA ALA A 16 27.48 -41.10 23.93
C ALA A 16 27.66 -39.95 24.95
N PRO A 17 26.95 -38.82 24.79
CA PRO A 17 25.65 -38.68 25.47
C PRO A 17 24.60 -37.96 24.58
N SER A 18 23.44 -38.59 24.33
CA SER A 18 22.15 -38.44 25.03
C SER A 18 21.36 -37.16 24.68
N ASP A 19 20.34 -37.30 23.82
CA ASP A 19 19.00 -36.85 24.18
C ASP A 19 17.89 -37.48 23.30
N GLY A 20 16.82 -37.95 23.95
CA GLY A 20 15.43 -37.92 23.47
C GLY A 20 15.01 -38.71 22.21
N SER A 21 14.63 -39.97 22.42
CA SER A 21 13.66 -40.78 21.65
C SER A 21 13.91 -41.08 20.17
N ASP A 22 14.52 -42.25 19.90
CA ASP A 22 13.97 -43.20 18.93
C ASP A 22 14.51 -44.63 19.21
N ASN A 23 13.71 -45.67 18.92
CA ASN A 23 13.99 -47.07 19.21
C ASN A 23 15.17 -47.61 18.37
N GLY A 24 16.40 -47.46 18.88
CA GLY A 24 17.63 -47.94 18.25
C GLY A 24 17.91 -49.42 18.49
N VAL A 25 17.53 -50.28 17.53
CA VAL A 25 18.04 -51.66 17.45
C VAL A 25 19.41 -51.66 16.77
N CYS A 26 20.39 -52.33 17.37
CA CYS A 26 21.77 -52.44 16.89
C CYS A 26 21.83 -53.17 15.51
N PRO A 27 22.47 -52.60 14.47
CA PRO A 27 22.46 -53.18 13.12
C PRO A 27 23.17 -54.54 13.00
N LEU A 28 24.12 -54.85 13.89
CA LEU A 28 24.91 -56.09 13.83
C LEU A 28 24.23 -57.30 14.52
N CYS A 29 23.13 -57.08 15.24
CA CYS A 29 22.36 -58.15 15.89
C CYS A 29 21.10 -58.54 15.08
N HIS A 30 20.65 -57.69 14.15
CA HIS A 30 19.44 -57.95 13.36
C HIS A 30 19.72 -58.76 12.07
N GLU A 31 20.99 -58.90 11.69
CA GLU A 31 21.41 -59.60 10.46
C GLU A 31 21.77 -61.08 10.71
N SER A 32 22.11 -61.48 11.94
CA SER A 32 22.28 -62.92 12.28
C SER A 32 20.96 -63.65 12.45
N ASP A 33 19.95 -63.01 13.03
CA ASP A 33 18.61 -63.60 13.23
C ASP A 33 17.86 -63.78 11.90
N ARG A 34 18.19 -62.97 10.88
CA ARG A 34 17.59 -63.04 9.54
C ARG A 34 18.11 -64.23 8.73
N LEU A 35 19.38 -64.58 8.89
CA LEU A 35 20.01 -65.71 8.18
C LEU A 35 19.66 -67.08 8.79
N GLU A 36 19.41 -67.18 10.11
CA GLU A 36 18.96 -68.43 10.74
C GLU A 36 17.49 -68.74 10.45
N HIS A 37 16.64 -67.72 10.29
CA HIS A 37 15.22 -67.88 9.96
C HIS A 37 14.99 -68.28 8.48
N GLU A 38 15.83 -67.80 7.56
CA GLU A 38 15.80 -68.19 6.14
C GLU A 38 16.31 -69.63 5.91
N ALA A 39 17.23 -70.13 6.74
CA ALA A 39 17.72 -71.53 6.66
C ALA A 39 16.70 -72.56 7.16
N GLN A 40 15.84 -72.20 8.14
CA GLN A 40 14.79 -73.09 8.66
C GLN A 40 13.57 -73.18 7.71
N LEU A 41 13.24 -72.11 6.99
CA LEU A 41 12.12 -72.09 6.03
C LEU A 41 12.42 -72.91 4.75
N ALA A 42 13.69 -72.97 4.32
CA ALA A 42 14.11 -73.70 3.12
C ALA A 42 14.19 -75.23 3.31
N ALA A 43 14.20 -75.72 4.55
CA ALA A 43 14.24 -77.16 4.87
C ALA A 43 12.84 -77.81 4.93
N ASP A 44 11.79 -77.04 5.22
CA ASP A 44 10.41 -77.56 5.38
C ASP A 44 9.67 -77.68 4.04
N LEU A 45 10.06 -76.90 3.03
CA LEU A 45 9.44 -76.93 1.68
C LEU A 45 9.86 -78.14 0.82
N ARG A 46 11.03 -78.75 1.05
CA ARG A 46 11.47 -79.95 0.29
C ARG A 46 10.90 -81.27 0.81
N ARG A 47 10.18 -81.27 1.93
CA ARG A 47 9.58 -82.49 2.52
C ARG A 47 8.13 -82.73 2.10
N ARG A 48 7.43 -81.72 1.57
CA ARG A 48 6.01 -81.82 1.13
C ARG A 48 5.81 -82.16 -0.35
N GLU A 49 6.85 -82.06 -1.20
CA GLU A 49 6.72 -82.39 -2.65
C GLU A 49 6.99 -83.86 -3.00
N ARG A 50 7.45 -84.70 -2.07
CA ARG A 50 7.77 -86.12 -2.34
C ARG A 50 6.67 -87.13 -1.98
N ILE A 51 5.54 -86.70 -1.41
CA ILE A 51 4.44 -87.59 -0.99
C ILE A 51 3.22 -87.51 -1.93
N THR A 52 3.08 -86.47 -2.74
CA THR A 52 1.94 -86.29 -3.67
C THR A 52 2.13 -86.92 -5.05
N TRP A 53 3.37 -87.24 -5.47
CA TRP A 53 3.64 -87.82 -6.80
C TRP A 53 3.62 -89.36 -6.87
N ALA A 54 3.57 -90.07 -5.73
CA ALA A 54 3.51 -91.53 -5.70
C ALA A 54 2.07 -92.09 -5.81
N ALA A 55 1.03 -91.29 -5.53
CA ALA A 55 -0.36 -91.71 -5.62
C ALA A 55 -0.96 -91.55 -7.04
N VAL A 56 -0.37 -90.71 -7.88
CA VAL A 56 -0.90 -90.38 -9.22
C VAL A 56 -0.50 -91.41 -10.29
N VAL A 57 0.60 -92.14 -10.10
CA VAL A 57 1.08 -93.14 -11.09
C VAL A 57 0.42 -94.52 -10.91
N LEU A 58 -0.13 -94.84 -9.73
CA LEU A 58 -0.78 -96.15 -9.47
C LEU A 58 -2.27 -96.22 -9.84
N LEU A 59 -2.96 -95.09 -10.05
CA LEU A 59 -4.36 -95.07 -10.51
C LEU A 59 -4.52 -95.12 -12.05
N PHE A 60 -3.47 -94.77 -12.81
CA PHE A 60 -3.51 -94.78 -14.27
C PHE A 60 -3.26 -96.16 -14.92
N ALA A 61 -2.72 -97.14 -14.17
CA ALA A 61 -2.45 -98.49 -14.69
C ALA A 61 -3.61 -99.50 -14.46
N GLY A 62 -4.62 -99.16 -13.65
CA GLY A 62 -5.73 -100.06 -13.32
C GLY A 62 -7.04 -99.84 -14.09
N GLY A 63 -7.25 -98.65 -14.68
CA GLY A 63 -8.53 -98.28 -15.31
C GLY A 63 -8.69 -98.70 -16.77
N VAL A 64 -7.61 -99.09 -17.45
CA VAL A 64 -7.62 -99.41 -18.89
C VAL A 64 -8.04 -100.87 -19.17
N ALA A 65 -8.13 -101.72 -18.15
CA ALA A 65 -8.54 -103.12 -18.29
C ALA A 65 -10.06 -103.38 -18.11
N LEU A 66 -10.86 -102.36 -17.78
CA LEU A 66 -12.32 -102.48 -17.58
C LEU A 66 -13.14 -101.67 -18.59
N LEU A 67 -12.57 -101.39 -19.76
CA LEU A 67 -13.23 -100.72 -20.88
C LEU A 67 -13.36 -101.60 -22.14
N LEU A 68 -13.23 -102.94 -21.99
CA LEU A 68 -13.44 -103.88 -23.09
C LEU A 68 -14.53 -104.94 -22.86
N PHE A 69 -15.40 -104.78 -21.85
CA PHE A 69 -16.58 -105.64 -21.69
C PHE A 69 -17.75 -104.86 -21.07
N ASN A 70 -18.43 -104.06 -21.89
CA ASN A 70 -19.89 -104.14 -21.99
C ASN A 70 -20.38 -103.22 -23.11
N ASN A 71 -20.53 -103.83 -24.28
CA ASN A 71 -21.27 -103.31 -25.40
C ASN A 71 -22.70 -103.86 -25.26
N THR A 72 -23.66 -103.02 -24.89
CA THR A 72 -25.08 -103.23 -25.19
C THR A 72 -25.68 -101.91 -25.68
N PRO A 73 -26.07 -101.80 -26.97
CA PRO A 73 -26.78 -100.64 -27.47
C PRO A 73 -28.27 -100.77 -27.13
N GLY A 74 -28.85 -99.70 -26.61
CA GLY A 74 -30.31 -99.59 -26.46
C GLY A 74 -30.75 -99.23 -25.05
N ALA A 75 -30.61 -97.96 -24.69
CA ALA A 75 -31.53 -97.32 -23.76
C ALA A 75 -31.98 -96.02 -24.42
N SER A 76 -33.25 -96.03 -24.82
CA SER A 76 -34.01 -94.84 -25.21
C SER A 76 -33.74 -93.70 -24.25
N ARG A 77 -33.48 -92.51 -24.83
CA ARG A 77 -33.44 -91.21 -24.19
C ARG A 77 -34.68 -91.05 -23.29
N ALA A 78 -34.54 -91.40 -22.02
CA ALA A 78 -35.45 -90.97 -20.99
C ALA A 78 -35.28 -89.46 -20.90
N ASP A 79 -36.38 -88.71 -20.91
CA ASP A 79 -36.37 -87.29 -20.64
C ASP A 79 -35.69 -87.05 -19.29
N ALA A 80 -34.41 -86.63 -19.32
CA ALA A 80 -33.72 -86.17 -18.14
C ALA A 80 -34.56 -85.02 -17.58
N ALA A 81 -35.00 -85.14 -16.33
CA ALA A 81 -35.70 -84.06 -15.68
C ALA A 81 -34.79 -82.83 -15.71
N ASP A 82 -35.29 -81.69 -16.18
CA ASP A 82 -34.55 -80.43 -16.16
C ASP A 82 -34.85 -79.71 -14.84
N PHE A 83 -33.82 -79.33 -14.09
CA PHE A 83 -33.97 -78.35 -13.00
C PHE A 83 -34.11 -76.95 -13.61
N ARG A 84 -35.12 -76.20 -13.16
CA ARG A 84 -35.40 -74.85 -13.67
C ARG A 84 -35.19 -73.81 -12.60
N PHE A 85 -34.44 -72.78 -12.92
CA PHE A 85 -34.27 -71.61 -12.07
C PHE A 85 -34.24 -70.34 -12.93
N TRP A 86 -34.35 -69.19 -12.27
CA TRP A 86 -34.26 -67.89 -12.92
C TRP A 86 -32.87 -67.29 -12.76
N VAL A 87 -32.32 -66.75 -13.83
CA VAL A 87 -31.26 -65.74 -13.73
C VAL A 87 -31.93 -64.37 -13.70
N GLN A 88 -31.52 -63.54 -12.74
CA GLN A 88 -31.86 -62.12 -12.66
C GLN A 88 -30.57 -61.31 -12.82
N THR A 89 -30.46 -60.52 -13.89
CA THR A 89 -29.33 -59.63 -14.13
C THR A 89 -29.69 -58.16 -13.89
N ASP A 90 -28.71 -57.40 -13.42
CA ASP A 90 -28.69 -55.94 -13.47
C ASP A 90 -27.36 -55.52 -14.13
N PRO A 91 -27.38 -54.89 -15.33
CA PRO A 91 -28.55 -54.46 -16.12
C PRO A 91 -29.29 -55.60 -16.87
N PRO A 92 -30.46 -55.33 -17.50
CA PRO A 92 -31.10 -56.24 -18.46
C PRO A 92 -30.35 -56.33 -19.80
N GLY A 93 -30.73 -57.28 -20.66
CA GLY A 93 -30.15 -57.44 -22.01
C GLY A 93 -28.84 -58.23 -22.05
N VAL A 94 -28.51 -58.96 -20.99
CA VAL A 94 -27.25 -59.70 -20.84
C VAL A 94 -27.33 -61.02 -21.60
N ASP A 95 -26.35 -61.31 -22.44
CA ASP A 95 -26.19 -62.62 -23.07
C ASP A 95 -25.72 -63.64 -22.03
N VAL A 96 -26.47 -64.74 -21.91
CA VAL A 96 -26.20 -65.83 -20.97
C VAL A 96 -25.79 -67.08 -21.76
N MET A 97 -24.71 -67.71 -21.34
CA MET A 97 -24.22 -68.96 -21.90
C MET A 97 -24.13 -70.01 -20.81
N LEU A 98 -24.45 -71.25 -21.15
CA LEU A 98 -24.32 -72.44 -20.31
C LEU A 98 -23.33 -73.38 -21.01
N ASP A 99 -22.21 -73.69 -20.35
CA ASP A 99 -21.15 -74.54 -20.88
C ASP A 99 -20.73 -74.12 -22.30
N GLU A 100 -20.41 -72.84 -22.45
CA GLU A 100 -20.02 -72.20 -23.72
C GLU A 100 -21.11 -72.13 -24.80
N ARG A 101 -22.28 -72.73 -24.57
CA ARG A 101 -23.44 -72.64 -25.46
C ARG A 101 -24.33 -71.47 -25.05
N ARG A 102 -24.60 -70.56 -25.99
CA ARG A 102 -25.55 -69.46 -25.77
C ARG A 102 -26.96 -70.01 -25.53
N ILE A 103 -27.56 -69.66 -24.39
CA ILE A 103 -28.92 -70.07 -24.02
C ILE A 103 -29.95 -68.96 -24.25
N GLY A 104 -29.54 -67.69 -24.22
CA GLY A 104 -30.43 -66.56 -24.51
C GLY A 104 -29.89 -65.23 -24.01
N THR A 105 -30.75 -64.22 -24.04
CA THR A 105 -30.49 -62.88 -23.51
C THR A 105 -31.52 -62.58 -22.43
N THR A 106 -31.14 -61.94 -21.33
CA THR A 106 -32.12 -61.52 -20.31
C THR A 106 -33.08 -60.48 -20.89
N GLY A 107 -34.38 -60.63 -20.60
CA GLY A 107 -35.41 -59.73 -21.11
C GLY A 107 -35.36 -58.33 -20.47
N PRO A 108 -36.30 -57.43 -20.79
CA PRO A 108 -36.33 -56.06 -20.27
C PRO A 108 -36.35 -55.95 -18.73
N GLY A 109 -36.87 -56.96 -18.03
CA GLY A 109 -36.84 -57.05 -16.57
C GLY A 109 -35.61 -57.78 -16.00
N GLY A 110 -34.57 -58.03 -16.80
CA GLY A 110 -33.35 -58.72 -16.39
C GLY A 110 -33.51 -60.22 -16.16
N ARG A 111 -34.66 -60.81 -16.50
CA ARG A 111 -34.95 -62.23 -16.23
C ARG A 111 -34.70 -63.14 -17.43
N LEU A 112 -34.14 -64.32 -17.17
CA LEU A 112 -34.05 -65.43 -18.10
C LEU A 112 -34.25 -66.76 -17.35
N ALA A 113 -35.13 -67.62 -17.84
CA ALA A 113 -35.26 -68.98 -17.31
C ALA A 113 -34.12 -69.84 -17.85
N VAL A 114 -33.41 -70.54 -16.96
CA VAL A 114 -32.33 -71.45 -17.31
C VAL A 114 -32.73 -72.86 -16.91
N ARG A 115 -32.33 -73.83 -17.73
CA ARG A 115 -32.56 -75.26 -17.48
C ARG A 115 -31.21 -75.95 -17.36
N LEU A 116 -31.03 -76.71 -16.27
CA LEU A 116 -29.89 -77.60 -16.08
C LEU A 116 -30.37 -79.04 -16.23
N PRO A 117 -29.61 -79.90 -16.93
CA PRO A 117 -29.81 -81.34 -16.84
C PRO A 117 -29.68 -81.80 -15.38
N ILE A 118 -30.63 -82.60 -14.88
CA ILE A 118 -30.46 -83.26 -13.58
C ILE A 118 -29.54 -84.47 -13.80
N ASP A 119 -28.23 -84.21 -13.76
CA ASP A 119 -27.22 -85.21 -13.45
C ASP A 119 -26.64 -84.80 -12.08
N ASP A 120 -26.95 -85.58 -11.03
CA ASP A 120 -26.87 -85.23 -9.58
C ASP A 120 -25.53 -84.70 -9.06
N ILE A 121 -24.50 -84.55 -9.89
CA ILE A 121 -23.15 -84.14 -9.51
C ILE A 121 -22.48 -83.21 -10.54
N ALA A 122 -23.13 -82.89 -11.66
CA ALA A 122 -22.53 -82.08 -12.71
C ALA A 122 -22.51 -80.59 -12.34
N VAL A 123 -21.32 -79.98 -12.40
CA VAL A 123 -21.15 -78.54 -12.28
C VAL A 123 -21.15 -77.93 -13.68
N HIS A 124 -22.07 -77.01 -13.92
CA HIS A 124 -22.18 -76.25 -15.15
C HIS A 124 -21.59 -74.84 -14.99
N GLN A 125 -21.05 -74.29 -16.07
CA GLN A 125 -20.52 -72.93 -16.10
C GLN A 125 -21.49 -72.00 -16.81
N LEU A 126 -22.03 -71.04 -16.06
CA LEU A 126 -22.71 -69.90 -16.63
C LEU A 126 -21.70 -68.80 -16.92
N ALA A 127 -21.83 -68.17 -18.08
CA ALA A 127 -21.19 -66.91 -18.39
C ALA A 127 -22.26 -65.83 -18.65
N PHE A 128 -21.92 -64.59 -18.35
CA PHE A 128 -22.77 -63.41 -18.49
C PHE A 128 -21.98 -62.33 -19.22
N ASN A 129 -22.40 -62.00 -20.43
CA ASN A 129 -21.72 -61.06 -21.30
C ASN A 129 -22.66 -59.94 -21.71
N LEU A 130 -22.18 -58.70 -21.62
CA LEU A 130 -22.86 -57.52 -22.13
C LEU A 130 -21.81 -56.53 -22.61
N GLU A 131 -22.04 -55.90 -23.76
CA GLU A 131 -21.13 -54.89 -24.30
C GLU A 131 -20.94 -53.74 -23.31
N GLY A 132 -19.69 -53.37 -23.06
CA GLY A 132 -19.33 -52.34 -22.07
C GLY A 132 -19.30 -52.81 -20.61
N TYR A 133 -19.58 -54.08 -20.34
CA TYR A 133 -19.50 -54.66 -19.00
C TYR A 133 -18.42 -55.73 -18.90
N SER A 134 -17.87 -55.89 -17.70
CA SER A 134 -16.88 -56.92 -17.40
C SER A 134 -17.58 -58.29 -17.40
N PRO A 135 -17.10 -59.26 -18.18
CA PRO A 135 -17.74 -60.57 -18.28
C PRO A 135 -17.67 -61.28 -16.93
N GLN A 136 -18.78 -61.92 -16.53
CA GLN A 136 -18.83 -62.71 -15.30
C GLN A 136 -19.06 -64.18 -15.60
N ARG A 137 -18.50 -65.05 -14.74
CA ARG A 137 -18.73 -66.50 -14.79
C ARG A 137 -19.17 -67.01 -13.42
N ARG A 138 -20.07 -67.99 -13.41
CA ARG A 138 -20.55 -68.68 -12.20
C ARG A 138 -20.66 -70.17 -12.47
N ALA A 139 -20.01 -70.95 -11.61
CA ALA A 139 -20.29 -72.37 -11.49
C ALA A 139 -21.63 -72.56 -10.78
N VAL A 140 -22.48 -73.43 -11.31
CA VAL A 140 -23.78 -73.79 -10.74
C VAL A 140 -24.02 -75.28 -10.89
N SER A 141 -24.75 -75.88 -9.96
CA SER A 141 -25.28 -77.25 -10.03
C SER A 141 -26.76 -77.24 -9.67
N ALA A 142 -27.50 -78.28 -10.04
CA ALA A 142 -28.90 -78.42 -9.63
C ALA A 142 -29.10 -78.55 -8.10
N LEU A 143 -28.03 -78.82 -7.34
CA LEU A 143 -28.08 -79.00 -5.88
C LEU A 143 -27.88 -77.69 -5.10
N ASP A 144 -27.20 -76.70 -5.68
CA ASP A 144 -26.78 -75.48 -4.99
C ASP A 144 -27.38 -74.19 -5.58
N VAL A 145 -27.86 -74.23 -6.82
CA VAL A 145 -28.53 -73.08 -7.44
C VAL A 145 -29.99 -73.04 -6.97
N GLY A 146 -30.30 -72.09 -6.08
CA GLY A 146 -31.68 -71.86 -5.64
C GLY A 146 -32.58 -71.36 -6.78
N ASP A 147 -33.81 -70.99 -6.45
CA ASP A 147 -34.84 -70.60 -7.45
C ASP A 147 -34.42 -69.40 -8.33
N THR A 148 -33.55 -68.52 -7.82
CA THR A 148 -33.07 -67.35 -8.57
C THR A 148 -31.60 -67.06 -8.29
N LEU A 149 -30.81 -66.95 -9.36
CA LEU A 149 -29.42 -66.50 -9.35
C LEU A 149 -29.35 -65.02 -9.74
N ASN A 150 -28.93 -64.18 -8.79
CA ASN A 150 -28.75 -62.75 -9.02
C ASN A 150 -27.32 -62.44 -9.51
N ILE A 151 -27.21 -61.70 -10.60
CA ILE A 151 -25.93 -61.30 -11.21
C ILE A 151 -25.96 -59.80 -11.46
N VAL A 152 -25.03 -59.07 -10.83
CA VAL A 152 -24.82 -57.65 -11.11
C VAL A 152 -23.55 -57.53 -11.93
N LEU A 153 -23.67 -57.08 -13.18
CA LEU A 153 -22.50 -56.83 -14.01
C LEU A 153 -21.97 -55.42 -13.71
N VAL A 154 -20.65 -55.32 -13.58
CA VAL A 154 -19.95 -54.05 -13.39
C VAL A 154 -19.46 -53.56 -14.74
N ARG A 155 -19.67 -52.27 -15.05
CA ARG A 155 -19.15 -51.69 -16.29
C ARG A 155 -17.63 -51.79 -16.33
N THR A 156 -17.05 -52.07 -17.49
CA THR A 156 -15.60 -52.08 -17.64
C THR A 156 -15.06 -50.66 -17.51
N PRO A 157 -14.06 -50.39 -16.64
CA PRO A 157 -13.54 -49.03 -16.45
C PRO A 157 -12.85 -48.51 -17.71
N VAL A 158 -12.89 -47.19 -17.91
CA VAL A 158 -12.22 -46.51 -19.02
C VAL A 158 -10.83 -46.07 -18.57
N GLN A 159 -9.81 -46.48 -19.33
CA GLN A 159 -8.45 -45.97 -19.15
C GLN A 159 -8.42 -44.51 -19.56
N THR A 160 -7.99 -43.64 -18.64
CA THR A 160 -8.07 -42.19 -18.79
C THR A 160 -6.71 -41.57 -18.62
N GLU A 161 -6.36 -40.70 -19.56
CA GLU A 161 -5.14 -39.91 -19.54
C GLU A 161 -5.47 -38.41 -19.66
N ILE A 162 -5.02 -37.59 -18.71
CA ILE A 162 -5.32 -36.15 -18.68
C ILE A 162 -4.02 -35.38 -18.56
N HIS A 163 -3.78 -34.50 -19.52
CA HIS A 163 -2.60 -33.64 -19.58
C HIS A 163 -3.01 -32.17 -19.44
N SER A 164 -2.19 -31.39 -18.75
CA SER A 164 -2.29 -29.92 -18.79
C SER A 164 -0.96 -29.30 -19.18
N ASP A 165 -1.04 -28.13 -19.79
CA ASP A 165 0.11 -27.27 -20.03
C ASP A 165 -0.11 -25.92 -19.29
N PRO A 166 0.68 -25.61 -18.24
CA PRO A 166 1.75 -26.41 -17.67
C PRO A 166 1.25 -27.66 -16.90
N PRO A 167 2.13 -28.66 -16.65
CA PRO A 167 1.79 -29.85 -15.86
C PRO A 167 1.64 -29.53 -14.36
N GLY A 168 1.15 -30.49 -13.59
CA GLY A 168 0.98 -30.40 -12.14
C GLY A 168 -0.30 -29.69 -11.71
N ALA A 169 -1.34 -29.70 -12.55
CA ALA A 169 -2.67 -29.24 -12.19
C ALA A 169 -3.42 -30.35 -11.46
N THR A 170 -4.09 -30.04 -10.35
CA THR A 170 -4.95 -30.98 -9.63
C THR A 170 -6.16 -31.29 -10.49
N VAL A 171 -6.38 -32.58 -10.74
CA VAL A 171 -7.51 -33.11 -11.50
C VAL A 171 -8.61 -33.48 -10.51
N TRP A 172 -9.80 -32.93 -10.74
CA TRP A 172 -11.02 -33.24 -10.02
C TRP A 172 -12.00 -33.94 -10.96
N ILE A 173 -12.59 -35.04 -10.50
CA ILE A 173 -13.57 -35.82 -11.24
C ILE A 173 -14.78 -36.00 -10.32
N ASP A 174 -15.96 -35.60 -10.78
CA ASP A 174 -17.19 -35.61 -9.96
C ASP A 174 -17.02 -34.93 -8.59
N GLY A 175 -16.27 -33.82 -8.57
CA GLY A 175 -16.00 -33.05 -7.36
C GLY A 175 -14.99 -33.67 -6.40
N ASN A 176 -14.36 -34.80 -6.74
CA ASN A 176 -13.32 -35.43 -5.92
C ASN A 176 -11.93 -35.25 -6.56
N PRO A 177 -10.89 -34.88 -5.79
CA PRO A 177 -9.54 -34.78 -6.31
C PRO A 177 -8.96 -36.18 -6.51
N VAL A 178 -8.52 -36.50 -7.73
CA VAL A 178 -8.02 -37.84 -8.10
C VAL A 178 -6.51 -37.90 -8.32
N GLY A 179 -5.86 -36.76 -8.49
CA GLY A 179 -4.41 -36.68 -8.72
C GLY A 179 -4.00 -35.36 -9.36
N THR A 180 -2.81 -35.33 -9.96
CA THR A 180 -2.28 -34.18 -10.70
C THR A 180 -1.90 -34.57 -12.13
N THR A 181 -1.90 -33.61 -13.05
CA THR A 181 -1.47 -33.83 -14.42
C THR A 181 0.06 -33.96 -14.55
N PRO A 182 0.58 -34.79 -15.46
CA PRO A 182 -0.14 -35.80 -16.23
C PRO A 182 -0.77 -36.87 -15.33
N PHE A 183 -2.06 -37.10 -15.50
CA PHE A 183 -2.82 -38.08 -14.72
C PHE A 183 -3.13 -39.28 -15.59
N THR A 184 -2.89 -40.49 -15.07
CA THR A 184 -3.31 -41.75 -15.69
C THR A 184 -4.07 -42.58 -14.67
N GLY A 185 -5.28 -43.00 -15.01
CA GLY A 185 -6.13 -43.74 -14.09
C GLY A 185 -7.28 -44.48 -14.77
N GLN A 186 -7.95 -45.33 -14.01
CA GLN A 186 -9.16 -46.02 -14.43
C GLN A 186 -10.37 -45.32 -13.84
N ILE A 187 -11.29 -44.87 -14.70
CA ILE A 187 -12.53 -44.23 -14.26
C ILE A 187 -13.66 -45.25 -14.38
N PRO A 188 -14.44 -45.48 -13.31
CA PRO A 188 -15.63 -46.32 -13.37
C PRO A 188 -16.59 -45.82 -14.44
N ALA A 189 -16.97 -46.70 -15.35
CA ALA A 189 -17.85 -46.39 -16.48
C ALA A 189 -19.32 -46.14 -16.05
N GLU A 190 -19.62 -46.16 -14.77
CA GLU A 190 -20.91 -45.78 -14.18
C GLU A 190 -21.24 -44.29 -14.48
N GLN A 191 -20.20 -43.49 -14.76
CA GLN A 191 -20.23 -42.05 -15.02
C GLN A 191 -20.24 -41.68 -16.53
N LEU A 192 -20.39 -42.66 -17.43
CA LEU A 192 -20.15 -42.52 -18.89
C LEU A 192 -21.01 -41.47 -19.63
N VAL A 193 -22.14 -41.01 -19.08
CA VAL A 193 -23.06 -40.14 -19.82
C VAL A 193 -22.58 -38.70 -19.90
N SER A 194 -21.94 -38.19 -18.84
CA SER A 194 -21.45 -36.82 -18.75
C SER A 194 -20.63 -36.68 -17.48
N MET A 195 -19.30 -36.57 -17.62
CA MET A 195 -18.41 -36.49 -16.47
C MET A 195 -17.75 -35.10 -16.39
N PRO A 196 -18.11 -34.27 -15.40
CA PRO A 196 -17.42 -33.01 -15.15
C PRO A 196 -16.00 -33.29 -14.65
N ILE A 197 -15.02 -32.80 -15.40
CA ILE A 197 -13.61 -32.80 -15.03
C ILE A 197 -13.20 -31.35 -14.82
N ARG A 198 -12.61 -31.07 -13.67
CA ARG A 198 -12.08 -29.75 -13.34
C ARG A 198 -10.58 -29.84 -13.09
N LEU A 199 -9.81 -28.99 -13.77
CA LEU A 199 -8.38 -28.84 -13.55
C LEU A 199 -8.14 -27.55 -12.78
N VAL A 200 -7.39 -27.64 -11.68
CA VAL A 200 -7.04 -26.50 -10.83
C VAL A 200 -5.54 -26.47 -10.63
N LYS A 201 -4.91 -25.35 -10.97
CA LYS A 201 -3.49 -25.09 -10.68
C LYS A 201 -3.35 -23.71 -10.09
N GLU A 202 -2.53 -23.56 -9.05
CA GLU A 202 -2.30 -22.28 -8.40
C GLU A 202 -1.83 -21.23 -9.41
N GLY A 203 -2.50 -20.08 -9.44
CA GLY A 203 -2.16 -18.98 -10.34
C GLY A 203 -2.65 -19.11 -11.78
N TYR A 204 -3.42 -20.16 -12.09
CA TYR A 204 -4.07 -20.37 -13.37
C TYR A 204 -5.58 -20.37 -13.20
N GLU A 205 -6.30 -20.02 -14.26
CA GLU A 205 -7.75 -20.15 -14.31
C GLU A 205 -8.15 -21.62 -14.33
N PRO A 206 -9.17 -22.02 -13.55
CA PRO A 206 -9.64 -23.40 -13.58
C PRO A 206 -10.30 -23.71 -14.93
N ILE A 207 -10.03 -24.89 -15.46
CA ILE A 207 -10.72 -25.41 -16.64
C ILE A 207 -11.76 -26.41 -16.17
N GLU A 208 -12.99 -26.26 -16.64
CA GLU A 208 -14.07 -27.23 -16.46
C GLU A 208 -14.48 -27.76 -17.83
N ILE A 209 -14.47 -29.07 -17.98
CA ILE A 209 -14.93 -29.77 -19.19
C ILE A 209 -15.94 -30.84 -18.80
N THR A 210 -16.89 -31.09 -19.69
CA THR A 210 -17.76 -32.27 -19.59
C THR A 210 -17.24 -33.31 -20.59
N ALA A 211 -16.63 -34.37 -20.08
CA ALA A 211 -16.11 -35.44 -20.92
C ALA A 211 -17.24 -36.40 -21.35
N ALA A 212 -17.32 -36.64 -22.66
CA ALA A 212 -18.05 -37.76 -23.24
C ALA A 212 -17.08 -38.93 -23.39
N LEU A 213 -17.16 -39.89 -22.47
CA LEU A 213 -16.25 -41.03 -22.45
C LEU A 213 -16.62 -42.05 -23.54
N PRO A 214 -15.63 -42.65 -24.23
CA PRO A 214 -15.87 -43.65 -25.26
C PRO A 214 -16.39 -44.97 -24.66
N PRO A 215 -16.87 -45.91 -25.51
CA PRO A 215 -17.23 -47.24 -25.06
C PRO A 215 -16.08 -47.93 -24.30
N PRO A 216 -16.40 -48.81 -23.35
CA PRO A 216 -15.38 -49.47 -22.54
C PRO A 216 -14.37 -50.26 -23.39
N ARG A 217 -13.11 -50.27 -22.96
CA ARG A 217 -11.90 -50.80 -23.66
C ARG A 217 -11.22 -49.85 -24.65
N GLN A 218 -11.79 -48.69 -24.95
CA GLN A 218 -11.06 -47.63 -25.65
C GLN A 218 -10.46 -46.65 -24.63
N PRO A 219 -9.14 -46.35 -24.69
CA PRO A 219 -8.57 -45.31 -23.84
C PRO A 219 -9.13 -43.94 -24.24
N TRP A 220 -9.38 -43.10 -23.24
CA TRP A 220 -9.73 -41.71 -23.42
C TRP A 220 -8.57 -40.83 -22.99
N SER A 221 -8.19 -39.89 -23.85
CA SER A 221 -7.12 -38.94 -23.56
C SER A 221 -7.61 -37.52 -23.80
N TRP A 222 -7.28 -36.62 -22.88
CA TRP A 222 -7.53 -35.20 -23.02
C TRP A 222 -6.29 -34.38 -22.71
N ARG A 223 -6.12 -33.27 -23.42
CA ARG A 223 -5.05 -32.30 -23.20
C ARG A 223 -5.61 -30.89 -23.34
N GLY A 224 -5.26 -30.01 -22.39
CA GLY A 224 -5.62 -28.60 -22.45
C GLY A 224 -4.52 -27.70 -21.91
N ALA A 225 -4.48 -26.47 -22.43
CA ALA A 225 -3.59 -25.42 -21.92
C ALA A 225 -4.33 -24.57 -20.90
N LEU A 226 -3.71 -24.34 -19.74
CA LEU A 226 -4.25 -23.51 -18.68
C LEU A 226 -3.87 -22.04 -18.93
N ASN A 227 -4.85 -21.15 -18.82
CA ASN A 227 -4.60 -19.71 -18.90
C ASN A 227 -4.10 -19.20 -17.55
N LEU A 228 -3.09 -18.35 -17.56
CA LEU A 228 -2.65 -17.66 -16.34
C LEU A 228 -3.77 -16.78 -15.80
N ALA A 229 -3.98 -16.84 -14.49
CA ALA A 229 -4.93 -15.96 -13.83
C ALA A 229 -4.41 -14.50 -13.81
N PRO A 230 -5.30 -13.51 -13.85
CA PRO A 230 -4.96 -12.11 -13.62
C PRO A 230 -4.15 -11.90 -12.34
N VAL A 231 -3.24 -10.93 -12.36
CA VAL A 231 -2.43 -10.57 -11.18
C VAL A 231 -3.24 -9.62 -10.31
N GLU A 232 -3.33 -9.90 -9.01
CA GLU A 232 -3.98 -9.02 -8.04
C GLU A 232 -2.93 -8.32 -7.16
N ILE A 233 -2.94 -6.99 -7.15
CA ILE A 233 -2.05 -6.16 -6.34
C ILE A 233 -2.89 -5.35 -5.36
N SER A 234 -2.61 -5.49 -4.07
CA SER A 234 -3.19 -4.66 -3.03
C SER A 234 -2.33 -3.42 -2.81
N VAL A 235 -2.91 -2.25 -3.01
CA VAL A 235 -2.24 -0.94 -2.85
C VAL A 235 -2.87 -0.19 -1.69
N GLU A 236 -2.06 0.16 -0.71
CA GLU A 236 -2.43 0.98 0.44
C GLU A 236 -1.66 2.30 0.38
N THR A 237 -2.22 3.35 0.98
CA THR A 237 -1.52 4.63 1.11
C THR A 237 -1.67 5.21 2.50
N ASP A 238 -0.66 5.97 2.90
CA ASP A 238 -0.65 6.74 4.13
C ASP A 238 -0.36 8.21 3.78
N PRO A 239 -1.34 9.13 3.87
CA PRO A 239 -2.73 8.89 4.29
C PRO A 239 -3.57 8.09 3.27
N PRO A 240 -4.71 7.49 3.66
CA PRO A 240 -5.62 6.80 2.73
C PRO A 240 -6.40 7.78 1.85
N GLY A 241 -6.99 7.28 0.76
CA GLY A 241 -7.84 8.08 -0.15
C GLY A 241 -7.09 8.71 -1.34
N ALA A 242 -5.84 8.31 -1.58
CA ALA A 242 -5.07 8.77 -2.74
C ALA A 242 -5.63 8.17 -4.04
N SER A 243 -5.66 8.97 -5.10
CA SER A 243 -5.91 8.51 -6.46
C SER A 243 -4.73 7.68 -6.95
N LEU A 244 -5.00 6.48 -7.43
CA LEU A 244 -4.00 5.52 -7.87
C LEU A 244 -3.96 5.40 -9.38
N LEU A 245 -2.75 5.31 -9.92
CA LEU A 245 -2.47 4.98 -11.31
C LEU A 245 -1.50 3.80 -11.37
N VAL A 246 -1.71 2.90 -12.33
CA VAL A 246 -0.75 1.82 -12.64
C VAL A 246 -0.34 1.96 -14.09
N ASP A 247 0.97 2.09 -14.34
CA ASP A 247 1.55 2.40 -15.65
C ASP A 247 0.88 3.61 -16.33
N GLY A 248 0.58 4.64 -15.52
CA GLY A 248 -0.07 5.88 -15.97
C GLY A 248 -1.57 5.77 -16.23
N ARG A 249 -2.21 4.61 -16.01
CA ARG A 249 -3.66 4.43 -16.14
C ARG A 249 -4.35 4.57 -14.78
N PRO A 250 -5.40 5.39 -14.65
CA PRO A 250 -6.13 5.52 -13.39
C PRO A 250 -6.88 4.23 -13.07
N VAL A 251 -6.75 3.75 -11.82
CA VAL A 251 -7.37 2.49 -11.37
C VAL A 251 -8.38 2.67 -10.24
N GLY A 252 -8.37 3.82 -9.55
CA GLY A 252 -9.31 4.13 -8.47
C GLY A 252 -8.62 4.85 -7.30
N THR A 253 -9.18 4.74 -6.10
CA THR A 253 -8.64 5.37 -4.87
C THR A 253 -8.24 4.32 -3.84
N SER A 254 -7.19 4.59 -3.07
CA SER A 254 -6.69 3.69 -2.03
C SER A 254 -7.58 3.66 -0.77
N PRO A 255 -7.60 2.56 -0.01
CA PRO A 255 -6.99 1.26 -0.30
C PRO A 255 -7.74 0.49 -1.41
N LEU A 256 -7.02 -0.15 -2.33
CA LEU A 256 -7.61 -0.85 -3.48
C LEU A 256 -6.85 -2.11 -3.88
N SER A 257 -7.60 -3.17 -4.23
CA SER A 257 -7.06 -4.34 -4.94
C SER A 257 -7.22 -4.16 -6.44
N VAL A 258 -6.11 -3.96 -7.14
CA VAL A 258 -6.07 -3.76 -8.59
C VAL A 258 -5.87 -5.12 -9.27
N ARG A 259 -6.74 -5.45 -10.23
CA ARG A 259 -6.57 -6.62 -11.10
C ARG A 259 -5.87 -6.20 -12.39
N LEU A 260 -4.69 -6.77 -12.62
CA LEU A 260 -3.91 -6.57 -13.83
C LEU A 260 -3.99 -7.79 -14.74
N PRO A 261 -3.90 -7.61 -16.07
CA PRO A 261 -3.87 -8.73 -17.01
C PRO A 261 -2.66 -9.65 -16.76
N ALA A 262 -2.75 -10.92 -17.14
CA ALA A 262 -1.70 -11.91 -16.85
C ALA A 262 -0.38 -11.68 -17.62
N ASP A 263 -0.41 -10.93 -18.72
CA ASP A 263 0.76 -10.63 -19.56
C ASP A 263 1.75 -9.63 -18.91
N VAL A 264 1.36 -9.02 -17.78
CA VAL A 264 2.26 -8.16 -16.99
C VAL A 264 3.27 -8.96 -16.16
N ARG A 265 3.11 -10.28 -16.06
CA ARG A 265 4.04 -11.16 -15.33
C ARG A 265 5.44 -11.09 -15.95
N GLY A 266 6.46 -11.01 -15.09
CA GLY A 266 7.85 -10.83 -15.49
C GLY A 266 8.23 -9.40 -15.89
N ARG A 267 7.29 -8.44 -15.78
CA ARG A 267 7.53 -7.01 -16.06
C ARG A 267 7.54 -6.20 -14.77
N THR A 268 8.16 -5.02 -14.83
CA THR A 268 8.02 -4.00 -13.79
C THR A 268 6.83 -3.11 -14.13
N VAL A 269 5.97 -2.87 -13.16
CA VAL A 269 4.86 -1.90 -13.24
C VAL A 269 5.16 -0.72 -12.33
N VAL A 270 4.71 0.48 -12.73
CA VAL A 270 4.84 1.69 -11.94
C VAL A 270 3.50 1.98 -11.26
N VAL A 271 3.47 1.90 -9.94
CA VAL A 271 2.32 2.33 -9.13
C VAL A 271 2.56 3.78 -8.71
N GLN A 272 1.70 4.67 -9.18
CA GLN A 272 1.72 6.09 -8.84
C GLN A 272 0.51 6.41 -7.97
N GLY A 273 0.72 7.24 -6.95
CA GLY A 273 -0.32 7.76 -6.10
C GLY A 273 -0.30 9.28 -6.07
N GLU A 274 -1.48 9.89 -6.09
CA GLU A 274 -1.69 11.33 -6.03
C GLU A 274 -2.72 11.66 -4.95
N LEU A 275 -2.38 12.61 -4.08
CA LEU A 275 -3.23 13.02 -2.97
C LEU A 275 -3.14 14.54 -2.81
N PRO A 276 -4.26 15.30 -2.82
CA PRO A 276 -4.23 16.76 -2.70
C PRO A 276 -3.51 17.24 -1.45
N GLY A 277 -2.60 18.20 -1.60
CA GLY A 277 -1.77 18.72 -0.50
C GLY A 277 -0.51 17.90 -0.20
N PHE A 278 -0.25 16.83 -0.97
CA PHE A 278 0.91 15.97 -0.82
C PHE A 278 1.68 15.81 -2.12
N ALA A 279 2.98 15.56 -2.02
CA ALA A 279 3.83 15.27 -3.17
C ALA A 279 3.46 13.92 -3.78
N ALA A 280 3.30 13.87 -5.11
CA ALA A 280 3.00 12.62 -5.81
C ALA A 280 4.12 11.58 -5.61
N VAL A 281 3.73 10.33 -5.39
CA VAL A 281 4.67 9.23 -5.13
C VAL A 281 4.58 8.23 -6.26
N LYS A 282 5.73 7.78 -6.76
CA LYS A 282 5.84 6.69 -7.74
C LYS A 282 6.66 5.57 -7.15
N ARG A 283 6.23 4.33 -7.37
CA ARG A 283 6.94 3.13 -6.93
C ARG A 283 6.93 2.09 -8.02
N GLU A 284 8.12 1.63 -8.38
CA GLU A 284 8.29 0.49 -9.26
C GLU A 284 8.10 -0.81 -8.48
N MET A 285 7.34 -1.72 -9.06
CA MET A 285 7.10 -3.06 -8.55
C MET A 285 7.40 -4.08 -9.65
N SER A 286 8.32 -5.01 -9.38
CA SER A 286 8.54 -6.15 -10.26
C SER A 286 7.46 -7.20 -10.02
N ILE A 287 6.75 -7.60 -11.07
CA ILE A 287 5.76 -8.67 -11.04
C ILE A 287 6.46 -9.98 -11.35
N PRO A 288 6.42 -10.99 -10.46
CA PRO A 288 7.02 -12.30 -10.72
C PRO A 288 6.47 -12.96 -11.98
N SER A 289 7.35 -13.58 -12.76
CA SER A 289 6.97 -14.35 -13.95
C SER A 289 6.11 -15.57 -13.62
N GLU A 290 6.40 -16.20 -12.47
CA GLU A 290 5.65 -17.34 -11.96
C GLU A 290 4.53 -16.90 -11.02
N PRO A 291 3.41 -17.64 -10.94
CA PRO A 291 2.39 -17.37 -9.95
C PRO A 291 2.86 -17.62 -8.51
N GLY A 292 2.21 -16.95 -7.56
CA GLY A 292 2.57 -17.04 -6.15
C GLY A 292 1.66 -16.19 -5.26
N PRO A 293 2.12 -15.78 -4.06
CA PRO A 293 1.29 -15.08 -3.10
C PRO A 293 0.82 -13.71 -3.61
N ARG A 294 -0.25 -13.19 -2.99
CA ARG A 294 -0.80 -11.86 -3.29
C ARG A 294 0.26 -10.77 -3.12
N LEU A 295 0.40 -9.92 -4.13
CA LEU A 295 1.32 -8.79 -4.11
C LEU A 295 0.73 -7.63 -3.33
N ARG A 296 1.58 -6.93 -2.57
CA ARG A 296 1.19 -5.79 -1.73
C ARG A 296 2.21 -4.68 -1.87
N THR A 297 1.73 -3.44 -1.84
CA THR A 297 2.60 -2.25 -1.75
C THR A 297 1.91 -1.13 -1.00
N ALA A 298 2.71 -0.33 -0.30
CA ALA A 298 2.27 0.86 0.39
C ALA A 298 3.03 2.10 -0.15
N LEU A 299 2.29 3.18 -0.37
CA LEU A 299 2.85 4.50 -0.71
C LEU A 299 2.68 5.44 0.49
N HIS A 300 3.76 6.09 0.91
CA HIS A 300 3.75 7.06 1.99
C HIS A 300 3.95 8.45 1.40
N PHE A 301 3.05 9.37 1.72
CA PHE A 301 3.03 10.70 1.13
C PHE A 301 3.68 11.72 2.06
N ALA A 302 4.52 12.59 1.49
CA ALA A 302 5.04 13.76 2.18
C ALA A 302 4.14 14.97 1.88
N ALA A 303 3.64 15.64 2.93
CA ALA A 303 2.83 16.83 2.74
C ALA A 303 3.68 17.97 2.15
N ILE A 304 3.12 18.72 1.20
CA ILE A 304 3.80 19.87 0.62
C ILE A 304 3.77 21.02 1.63
N ALA A 305 4.91 21.67 1.87
CA ALA A 305 5.00 22.81 2.77
C ALA A 305 4.31 24.05 2.15
N PRO A 306 3.31 24.66 2.81
CA PRO A 306 2.79 25.93 2.36
C PRO A 306 3.83 27.04 2.53
N ARG A 307 3.69 28.10 1.75
CA ARG A 307 4.63 29.24 1.74
C ARG A 307 3.94 30.54 2.14
N LEU A 308 4.64 31.34 2.94
CA LEU A 308 4.22 32.69 3.31
C LEU A 308 5.16 33.71 2.67
N HIS A 309 4.62 34.59 1.84
CA HIS A 309 5.31 35.79 1.36
C HIS A 309 5.07 36.92 2.35
N ILE A 310 6.12 37.37 3.03
CA ILE A 310 6.02 38.36 4.10
C ILE A 310 6.61 39.68 3.61
N ASP A 311 5.75 40.68 3.55
CA ASP A 311 6.06 42.07 3.24
C ASP A 311 5.88 42.93 4.50
N THR A 312 6.67 43.98 4.66
CA THR A 312 6.54 44.92 5.78
C THR A 312 6.27 46.33 5.30
N GLU A 313 5.51 47.08 6.08
CA GLU A 313 5.28 48.51 5.85
C GLU A 313 5.73 49.30 7.09
N PRO A 314 6.82 50.09 7.02
CA PRO A 314 7.71 50.25 5.86
C PRO A 314 8.54 49.00 5.55
N SER A 315 9.07 48.92 4.32
CA SER A 315 9.85 47.76 3.84
C SER A 315 11.23 47.65 4.51
N GLY A 316 11.86 46.48 4.43
CA GLY A 316 13.23 46.28 4.93
C GLY A 316 13.34 45.90 6.41
N ALA A 317 12.24 45.51 7.06
CA ALA A 317 12.29 45.03 8.44
C ALA A 317 12.91 43.63 8.54
N THR A 318 13.67 43.37 9.60
CA THR A 318 14.11 42.01 9.95
C THR A 318 12.93 41.24 10.53
N VAL A 319 12.59 40.11 9.93
CA VAL A 319 11.44 39.27 10.24
C VAL A 319 11.85 38.05 11.06
N ARG A 320 11.07 37.78 12.11
CA ARG A 320 11.10 36.55 12.89
C ARG A 320 9.77 35.84 12.78
N VAL A 321 9.80 34.53 12.61
CA VAL A 321 8.60 33.68 12.61
C VAL A 321 8.71 32.68 13.75
N LYS A 322 7.74 32.71 14.67
CA LYS A 322 7.75 31.95 15.94
C LYS A 322 9.09 32.04 16.68
N GLY A 323 9.66 33.25 16.71
CA GLY A 323 10.95 33.53 17.36
C GLY A 323 12.21 33.16 16.57
N ARG A 324 12.11 32.49 15.41
CA ARG A 324 13.24 32.17 14.53
C ARG A 324 13.50 33.31 13.55
N ASP A 325 14.74 33.77 13.44
CA ASP A 325 15.17 34.77 12.44
C ASP A 325 15.08 34.18 11.02
N ILE A 326 14.29 34.82 10.15
CA ILE A 326 14.06 34.39 8.75
C ILE A 326 14.86 35.24 7.76
N GLY A 327 15.00 36.54 8.02
CA GLY A 327 15.73 37.46 7.14
C GLY A 327 15.11 38.85 7.11
N THR A 328 15.38 39.60 6.05
CA THR A 328 14.82 40.96 5.83
C THR A 328 13.67 40.89 4.84
N ALA A 329 12.55 41.55 5.13
CA ALA A 329 11.40 41.64 4.23
C ALA A 329 11.71 42.51 2.98
N PRO A 330 11.19 42.15 1.79
CA PRO A 330 10.32 41.00 1.51
C PRO A 330 11.04 39.65 1.62
N CYS A 331 10.41 38.66 2.24
CA CYS A 331 10.99 37.32 2.40
C CYS A 331 9.96 36.21 2.30
N MET A 332 10.42 35.01 1.93
CA MET A 332 9.60 33.79 1.86
C MET A 332 9.86 32.90 3.07
N PHE A 333 8.79 32.37 3.68
CA PHE A 333 8.86 31.41 4.76
C PHE A 333 8.12 30.12 4.41
N GLU A 334 8.81 28.98 4.45
CA GLU A 334 8.20 27.66 4.33
C GLU A 334 7.67 27.18 5.68
N VAL A 335 6.37 26.88 5.75
CA VAL A 335 5.71 26.45 6.98
C VAL A 335 5.97 24.97 7.21
N ALA A 336 6.83 24.67 8.18
CA ALA A 336 7.11 23.30 8.61
C ALA A 336 5.86 22.62 9.19
N GLU A 337 5.82 21.29 9.15
CA GLU A 337 4.70 20.50 9.70
C GLU A 337 4.47 20.77 11.20
N SER A 338 5.56 20.90 11.97
CA SER A 338 5.51 21.28 13.39
C SER A 338 4.83 22.63 13.63
N ASP A 339 4.79 23.49 12.61
CA ASP A 339 4.24 24.84 12.72
C ASP A 339 2.76 24.94 12.38
N ARG A 340 2.13 23.85 11.91
CA ARG A 340 0.73 23.81 11.46
C ARG A 340 -0.29 23.63 12.58
N GLY A 341 0.14 23.26 13.79
CA GLY A 341 -0.75 22.97 14.93
C GLY A 341 -1.39 24.20 15.61
N GLY A 342 -1.18 25.40 15.06
CA GLY A 342 -1.69 26.65 15.63
C GLY A 342 -1.24 27.84 14.79
N PRO A 343 -1.62 29.06 15.20
CA PRO A 343 -1.30 30.26 14.45
C PRO A 343 0.22 30.48 14.34
N ILE A 344 0.63 31.04 13.21
CA ILE A 344 2.00 31.44 12.91
C ILE A 344 2.18 32.88 13.34
N GLU A 345 2.96 33.03 14.40
CA GLU A 345 3.35 34.33 14.91
C GLU A 345 4.51 34.92 14.10
N ILE A 346 4.32 36.15 13.62
CA ILE A 346 5.28 36.86 12.79
C ILE A 346 5.59 38.20 13.46
N GLU A 347 6.86 38.45 13.72
CA GLU A 347 7.37 39.70 14.27
C GLU A 347 8.31 40.35 13.26
N ALA A 348 8.26 41.67 13.17
CA ALA A 348 9.17 42.44 12.33
C ALA A 348 9.76 43.61 13.11
N ARG A 349 11.03 43.91 12.86
CA ARG A 349 11.76 45.02 13.47
C ARG A 349 12.57 45.81 12.45
N ILE A 350 12.55 47.13 12.56
CA ILE A 350 13.53 48.00 11.89
C ILE A 350 14.34 48.69 12.98
N GLY A 351 15.63 48.37 13.04
CA GLY A 351 16.51 48.86 14.09
C GLY A 351 16.00 48.50 15.50
N ARG A 352 15.90 49.50 16.39
CA ARG A 352 15.50 49.33 17.80
C ARG A 352 14.13 49.91 18.14
N THR A 353 13.52 50.67 17.23
CA THR A 353 12.33 51.48 17.55
C THR A 353 11.13 51.16 16.70
N HIS A 354 11.24 50.33 15.66
CA HIS A 354 10.08 49.92 14.87
C HIS A 354 9.77 48.47 15.17
N TYR A 355 8.53 48.19 15.56
CA TYR A 355 8.08 46.84 15.86
C TYR A 355 6.67 46.61 15.32
N GLY A 356 6.49 45.46 14.68
CA GLY A 356 5.20 44.94 14.25
C GLY A 356 5.10 43.49 14.68
N ARG A 357 3.89 43.06 15.06
CA ARG A 357 3.57 41.65 15.31
C ARG A 357 2.20 41.35 14.74
N THR A 358 2.10 40.21 14.09
CA THR A 358 0.83 39.65 13.62
C THR A 358 0.82 38.15 13.82
N SER A 359 -0.35 37.56 13.67
CA SER A 359 -0.61 36.14 13.81
C SER A 359 -1.51 35.73 12.65
N VAL A 360 -1.07 34.75 11.87
CA VAL A 360 -1.82 34.24 10.71
C VAL A 360 -2.02 32.75 10.85
N ASP A 361 -3.19 32.25 10.44
CA ASP A 361 -3.40 30.81 10.37
C ASP A 361 -2.54 30.21 9.24
N PRO A 362 -1.96 29.02 9.44
CA PRO A 362 -1.19 28.35 8.40
C PRO A 362 -2.06 28.13 7.15
N PRO A 363 -1.57 28.43 5.95
CA PRO A 363 -2.30 28.13 4.72
C PRO A 363 -2.54 26.62 4.61
N PRO A 364 -3.55 26.19 3.84
CA PRO A 364 -3.66 24.79 3.44
C PRO A 364 -2.36 24.29 2.78
N PRO A 365 -2.01 23.00 2.91
CA PRO A 365 -0.85 22.43 2.21
C PRO A 365 -0.89 22.73 0.70
N ASP A 366 0.28 22.90 0.09
CA ASP A 366 0.43 23.26 -1.33
C ASP A 366 -0.15 24.64 -1.73
N GLN A 367 -0.42 25.53 -0.76
CA GLN A 367 -0.83 26.90 -1.02
C GLN A 367 0.20 27.94 -0.58
N GLU A 368 0.11 29.11 -1.21
CA GLU A 368 0.85 30.31 -0.85
C GLU A 368 -0.10 31.37 -0.29
N ALA A 369 0.37 32.13 0.70
CA ALA A 369 -0.35 33.29 1.21
C ALA A 369 0.58 34.50 1.35
N GLN A 370 0.03 35.69 1.14
CA GLN A 370 0.73 36.96 1.33
C GLN A 370 0.35 37.57 2.69
N VAL A 371 1.36 38.01 3.44
CA VAL A 371 1.20 38.70 4.72
C VAL A 371 1.84 40.07 4.61
N ARG A 372 1.05 41.13 4.78
CA ARG A 372 1.58 42.49 4.97
C ARG A 372 1.58 42.85 6.44
N LEU A 373 2.76 43.05 7.00
CA LEU A 373 2.97 43.35 8.42
C LEU A 373 3.27 44.84 8.62
N PRO A 374 2.36 45.62 9.22
CA PRO A 374 2.65 46.99 9.60
C PRO A 374 3.68 47.02 10.75
N VAL A 375 4.72 47.84 10.61
CA VAL A 375 5.79 47.99 11.59
C VAL A 375 5.80 49.44 12.10
N ALA A 376 5.21 49.66 13.27
CA ALA A 376 5.03 51.00 13.83
C ALA A 376 6.19 51.40 14.77
N LEU A 377 6.36 52.70 14.99
CA LEU A 377 7.30 53.26 15.95
C LEU A 377 6.89 52.90 17.41
N ALA A 378 7.67 52.03 18.04
CA ALA A 378 7.56 51.54 19.42
C ALA A 378 8.55 52.20 20.40
N ALA A 379 9.05 53.41 20.10
CA ALA A 379 9.94 54.17 20.98
C ALA A 379 9.20 54.71 22.21
N ARG A 380 9.71 54.52 23.44
CA ARG A 380 9.07 55.02 24.68
C ARG A 380 9.24 56.52 24.88
N ARG A 381 10.37 57.09 24.44
CA ARG A 381 10.67 58.53 24.53
C ARG A 381 10.90 59.11 23.13
N VAL A 382 9.92 59.85 22.63
CA VAL A 382 9.91 60.39 21.26
C VAL A 382 10.05 61.92 21.28
N VAL A 383 11.01 62.46 20.55
CA VAL A 383 11.03 63.91 20.26
C VAL A 383 10.41 64.15 18.90
N LEU A 384 9.39 64.99 18.85
CA LEU A 384 8.84 65.53 17.61
C LEU A 384 9.54 66.88 17.38
N ALA A 385 10.47 66.94 16.44
CA ALA A 385 11.26 68.13 16.15
C ALA A 385 10.76 68.79 14.87
N VAL A 386 10.34 70.05 14.95
CA VAL A 386 9.71 70.78 13.84
C VAL A 386 10.64 71.90 13.40
N ALA A 387 11.27 71.74 12.24
CA ALA A 387 12.03 72.78 11.55
C ALA A 387 11.06 73.53 10.61
N ALA A 388 10.55 74.67 11.05
CA ALA A 388 9.51 75.43 10.34
C ALA A 388 10.09 76.38 9.27
N ASP A 389 10.94 75.86 8.38
CA ASP A 389 11.57 76.60 7.28
C ASP A 389 10.82 76.51 5.95
N ALA A 390 9.53 76.19 6.02
CA ALA A 390 8.63 76.17 4.88
C ALA A 390 8.65 77.52 4.15
N SER A 391 8.81 77.48 2.83
CA SER A 391 8.88 78.70 2.00
C SER A 391 7.51 79.18 1.53
N GLU A 392 6.52 78.30 1.59
CA GLU A 392 5.15 78.51 1.14
C GLU A 392 4.14 78.08 2.21
N SER A 393 2.95 78.71 2.21
CA SER A 393 1.88 78.41 3.17
C SER A 393 1.32 76.99 3.05
N SER A 394 1.37 76.40 1.86
CA SER A 394 0.95 75.01 1.58
C SER A 394 1.88 73.99 2.23
N GLU A 395 3.20 74.16 2.08
CA GLU A 395 4.22 73.30 2.72
C GLU A 395 4.06 73.32 4.25
N LEU A 396 3.86 74.52 4.84
CA LEU A 396 3.63 74.66 6.27
C LEU A 396 2.34 73.98 6.72
N TRP A 397 1.27 74.05 5.92
CA TRP A 397 0.01 73.37 6.23
C TRP A 397 0.18 71.85 6.27
N HIS A 398 0.79 71.26 5.23
CA HIS A 398 1.05 69.82 5.19
C HIS A 398 1.93 69.36 6.36
N LEU A 399 2.95 70.14 6.70
CA LEU A 399 3.84 69.84 7.82
C LEU A 399 3.09 69.89 9.16
N ARG A 400 2.19 70.86 9.37
CA ARG A 400 1.35 70.93 10.58
C ARG A 400 0.41 69.75 10.70
N GLU A 401 -0.29 69.38 9.63
CA GLU A 401 -1.19 68.22 9.65
C GLU A 401 -0.42 66.93 9.92
N ARG A 402 0.75 66.76 9.29
CA ARG A 402 1.60 65.59 9.53
C ARG A 402 2.13 65.52 10.96
N VAL A 403 2.48 66.66 11.58
CA VAL A 403 2.83 66.72 13.01
C VAL A 403 1.65 66.29 13.88
N LYS A 404 0.43 66.73 13.55
CA LYS A 404 -0.79 66.32 14.29
C LYS A 404 -1.04 64.82 14.16
N ASP A 405 -0.89 64.25 12.96
CA ASP A 405 -1.05 62.81 12.76
C ASP A 405 -0.11 61.99 13.64
N GLU A 406 1.17 62.39 13.72
CA GLU A 406 2.15 61.71 14.56
C GLU A 406 1.87 61.90 16.06
N ILE A 407 1.42 63.08 16.49
CA ILE A 407 0.95 63.29 17.88
C ILE A 407 -0.27 62.41 18.18
N ALA A 408 -1.19 62.26 17.21
CA ALA A 408 -2.37 61.40 17.33
C ALA A 408 -1.97 59.94 17.56
N ALA A 409 -0.99 59.46 16.79
CA ALA A 409 -0.54 58.08 16.75
C ALA A 409 0.19 57.61 18.02
N LEU A 410 0.72 58.52 18.84
CA LEU A 410 1.39 58.16 20.09
C LEU A 410 0.47 57.37 21.04
N SER A 411 0.91 56.23 21.56
CA SER A 411 0.17 55.49 22.60
C SER A 411 0.32 56.13 23.98
N SER A 412 -0.60 55.84 24.91
CA SER A 412 -0.56 56.37 26.29
C SER A 412 0.67 55.91 27.10
N GLU A 413 1.37 54.87 26.64
CA GLU A 413 2.59 54.33 27.25
C GLU A 413 3.87 55.07 26.79
N GLN A 414 3.74 55.93 25.77
CA GLN A 414 4.83 56.74 25.25
C GLN A 414 4.88 58.11 25.94
N GLU A 415 6.09 58.60 26.09
CA GLU A 415 6.40 59.97 26.47
C GLU A 415 6.93 60.72 25.26
N PHE A 416 6.51 61.97 25.09
CA PHE A 416 6.93 62.78 23.97
C PHE A 416 7.34 64.19 24.39
N LEU A 417 8.14 64.82 23.54
CA LEU A 417 8.53 66.22 23.64
C LEU A 417 8.44 66.85 22.25
N LEU A 418 7.64 67.90 22.11
CA LEU A 418 7.53 68.68 20.88
C LEU A 418 8.52 69.85 20.96
N LEU A 419 9.47 69.89 20.04
CA LEU A 419 10.44 70.97 19.85
C LEU A 419 10.15 71.70 18.55
N THR A 420 10.18 73.03 18.57
CA THR A 420 9.99 73.85 17.39
C THR A 420 11.18 74.77 17.19
N ASP A 421 11.63 74.94 15.96
CA ASP A 421 12.66 75.93 15.60
C ASP A 421 12.06 76.92 14.60
N ASP A 422 11.99 78.18 15.00
CA ASP A 422 11.55 79.30 14.18
C ASP A 422 12.72 80.01 13.45
N GLY A 423 13.90 79.39 13.44
CA GLY A 423 15.13 79.91 12.85
C GLY A 423 15.89 80.88 13.76
N ILE A 424 15.35 81.19 14.95
CA ILE A 424 15.95 82.10 15.94
C ILE A 424 16.13 81.37 17.28
N THR A 425 15.12 80.62 17.71
CA THR A 425 15.12 79.89 18.98
C THR A 425 14.46 78.53 18.86
N VAL A 426 15.08 77.51 19.46
CA VAL A 426 14.42 76.22 19.68
C VAL A 426 13.53 76.34 20.92
N ARG A 427 12.23 76.13 20.76
CA ARG A 427 11.23 76.22 21.84
C ARG A 427 10.57 74.87 22.09
N PRO A 428 10.67 74.34 23.32
CA PRO A 428 9.92 73.16 23.69
C PRO A 428 8.48 73.53 24.09
N HIS A 429 7.50 72.71 23.71
CA HIS A 429 6.11 72.84 24.20
C HIS A 429 6.02 72.66 25.72
N THR A 430 6.81 71.72 26.27
CA THR A 430 6.91 71.41 27.70
C THR A 430 8.37 71.41 28.13
N PRO A 431 8.71 71.75 29.38
CA PRO A 431 10.11 71.79 29.83
C PRO A 431 10.87 70.46 29.68
N ASP A 432 10.14 69.35 29.74
CA ASP A 432 10.63 67.97 29.61
C ASP A 432 9.58 67.08 28.93
N PHE A 433 9.93 65.80 28.74
CA PHE A 433 9.02 64.77 28.22
C PHE A 433 7.75 64.65 29.05
N VAL A 434 6.62 64.51 28.36
CA VAL A 434 5.31 64.28 28.97
C VAL A 434 4.69 63.01 28.42
N ARG A 435 3.94 62.27 29.26
CA ARG A 435 3.15 61.14 28.76
C ARG A 435 2.15 61.61 27.71
N ALA A 436 1.94 60.80 26.68
CA ALA A 436 0.98 61.06 25.60
C ALA A 436 -0.47 60.82 26.04
N SER A 437 -0.89 61.51 27.12
CA SER A 437 -2.30 61.57 27.54
C SER A 437 -3.11 62.44 26.59
N ALA A 438 -4.43 62.25 26.58
CA ALA A 438 -5.33 63.05 25.75
C ALA A 438 -5.15 64.57 25.97
N GLU A 439 -4.98 65.00 27.23
CA GLU A 439 -4.75 66.42 27.56
C GLU A 439 -3.44 66.95 26.95
N GLN A 440 -2.34 66.22 27.10
CA GLN A 440 -1.04 66.66 26.59
C GLN A 440 -0.99 66.66 25.06
N LYS A 441 -1.68 65.71 24.42
CA LYS A 441 -1.83 65.70 22.95
C LYS A 441 -2.60 66.91 22.44
N VAL A 442 -3.69 67.31 23.10
CA VAL A 442 -4.46 68.51 22.73
C VAL A 442 -3.60 69.77 22.87
N ARG A 443 -2.85 69.93 23.96
CA ARG A 443 -1.93 71.08 24.12
C ARG A 443 -0.83 71.10 23.03
N ALA A 444 -0.34 69.92 22.64
CA ALA A 444 0.61 69.79 21.56
C ALA A 444 0.00 70.13 20.18
N TYR A 445 -1.27 69.80 19.92
CA TYR A 445 -2.01 70.25 18.73
C TYR A 445 -2.12 71.77 18.68
N ASP A 446 -2.53 72.40 19.77
CA ASP A 446 -2.65 73.86 19.85
C ASP A 446 -1.31 74.54 19.57
N THR A 447 -0.22 73.91 20.03
CA THR A 447 1.14 74.37 19.75
C THR A 447 1.50 74.20 18.28
N ALA A 448 1.10 73.07 17.66
CA ALA A 448 1.29 72.82 16.23
C ALA A 448 0.60 73.84 15.33
N ASP A 449 -0.62 74.24 15.67
CA ASP A 449 -1.37 75.25 14.92
C ASP A 449 -0.75 76.66 14.99
N GLN A 450 0.14 76.91 15.95
CA GLN A 450 0.79 78.21 16.13
C GLN A 450 2.10 78.36 15.34
N PHE A 451 2.60 77.30 14.68
CA PHE A 451 3.87 77.34 13.94
C PHE A 451 3.85 78.36 12.80
N ARG A 452 4.83 79.25 12.70
CA ARG A 452 4.87 80.25 11.61
C ARG A 452 6.06 80.00 10.69
N ILE A 453 5.96 80.46 9.44
CA ILE A 453 7.08 80.48 8.51
C ILE A 453 8.20 81.33 9.10
N ALA A 454 9.37 80.73 9.33
CA ALA A 454 10.59 81.46 9.62
C ALA A 454 10.97 82.26 8.37
N GLY A 455 10.83 83.59 8.40
CA GLY A 455 10.99 84.48 7.24
C GLY A 455 12.41 84.52 6.66
N GLY A 456 12.86 83.44 6.02
CA GLY A 456 14.16 83.30 5.34
C GLY A 456 15.33 82.86 6.24
N ALA A 457 15.12 82.66 7.54
CA ALA A 457 16.13 82.11 8.45
C ALA A 457 16.21 80.58 8.29
N ARG A 458 17.41 80.05 7.99
CA ARG A 458 17.63 78.60 7.97
C ARG A 458 17.70 78.08 9.41
N PRO A 459 16.90 77.08 9.79
CA PRO A 459 17.00 76.43 11.08
C PRO A 459 18.42 75.92 11.28
N SER A 460 18.97 76.19 12.44
CA SER A 460 20.34 75.82 12.77
C SER A 460 20.42 74.33 13.15
N GLY A 461 21.63 73.77 13.22
CA GLY A 461 21.83 72.43 13.80
C GLY A 461 21.42 72.32 15.28
N HIS A 462 21.04 73.43 15.92
CA HIS A 462 20.63 73.48 17.33
C HIS A 462 19.35 72.69 17.61
N LEU A 463 18.36 72.62 16.70
CA LEU A 463 17.14 71.84 16.92
C LEU A 463 17.47 70.35 17.15
N LEU A 464 18.31 69.79 16.29
CA LEU A 464 18.70 68.39 16.38
C LEU A 464 19.69 68.14 17.53
N ALA A 465 20.59 69.08 17.80
CA ALA A 465 21.47 69.00 18.97
C ALA A 465 20.67 69.02 20.28
N GLU A 466 19.67 69.89 20.40
CA GLU A 466 18.77 69.97 21.55
C GLU A 466 17.91 68.70 21.65
N ALA A 467 17.34 68.22 20.54
CA ALA A 467 16.60 66.96 20.51
C ALA A 467 17.45 65.79 21.02
N ALA A 468 18.69 65.66 20.55
CA ALA A 468 19.61 64.61 21.00
C ALA A 468 20.04 64.79 22.47
N ALA A 469 20.21 66.03 22.94
CA ALA A 469 20.58 66.32 24.33
C ALA A 469 19.54 65.81 25.34
N ARG A 470 18.26 65.72 24.94
CA ARG A 470 17.16 65.20 25.75
C ARG A 470 17.18 63.67 25.91
N ARG A 471 18.11 62.97 25.26
CA ARG A 471 18.27 61.51 25.26
C ARG A 471 16.98 60.74 24.86
N PRO A 472 16.35 61.07 23.73
CA PRO A 472 15.22 60.30 23.21
C PRO A 472 15.66 58.90 22.74
N GLU A 473 14.69 58.01 22.58
CA GLU A 473 14.88 56.77 21.82
C GLU A 473 14.73 57.03 20.31
N ALA A 474 13.80 57.92 19.93
CA ALA A 474 13.58 58.34 18.56
C ALA A 474 13.31 59.85 18.44
N VAL A 475 13.76 60.44 17.34
CA VAL A 475 13.48 61.81 16.92
C VAL A 475 12.77 61.73 15.57
N ILE A 476 11.56 62.29 15.49
CA ILE A 476 10.87 62.53 14.22
C ILE A 476 11.07 64.01 13.88
N LEU A 477 11.91 64.26 12.88
CA LEU A 477 12.18 65.58 12.33
C LEU A 477 11.20 65.88 11.20
N PHE A 478 10.32 66.85 11.40
CA PHE A 478 9.48 67.44 10.37
C PHE A 478 10.19 68.66 9.82
N ALA A 479 10.58 68.62 8.55
CA ALA A 479 11.45 69.62 7.95
C ALA A 479 10.85 70.17 6.65
N GLY A 480 10.65 71.49 6.57
CA GLY A 480 10.27 72.17 5.31
C GLY A 480 11.44 72.26 4.32
N GLY A 481 12.67 72.21 4.84
CA GLY A 481 13.94 72.13 4.13
C GLY A 481 15.05 71.60 5.03
N ALA A 482 16.28 71.46 4.53
CA ALA A 482 17.37 70.91 5.32
C ALA A 482 17.90 71.92 6.35
N PRO A 483 17.73 71.72 7.67
CA PRO A 483 18.44 72.46 8.70
C PRO A 483 19.96 72.45 8.48
N GLY A 484 20.64 73.42 9.11
CA GLY A 484 22.09 73.46 9.19
C GLY A 484 22.66 72.14 9.73
N PRO A 485 23.82 71.69 9.23
CA PRO A 485 24.41 70.42 9.65
C PRO A 485 24.73 70.43 11.15
N VAL A 486 24.55 69.27 11.79
CA VAL A 486 25.02 69.04 13.17
C VAL A 486 26.40 68.43 13.11
N GLU A 487 27.33 68.87 13.97
CA GLU A 487 28.69 68.33 14.03
C GLU A 487 28.72 66.84 14.37
N ARG A 488 27.77 66.39 15.22
CA ARG A 488 27.66 65.00 15.66
C ARG A 488 26.21 64.66 16.03
N TRP A 489 25.66 63.63 15.40
CA TRP A 489 24.35 63.08 15.75
C TRP A 489 24.49 61.99 16.82
N GLN A 490 24.63 62.38 18.09
CA GLN A 490 24.77 61.48 19.25
C GLN A 490 24.13 62.08 20.51
N SER A 491 23.53 61.26 21.36
CA SER A 491 23.10 61.71 22.69
C SER A 491 24.30 61.90 23.61
N PRO A 492 24.30 62.86 24.56
CA PRO A 492 25.40 63.05 25.50
C PRO A 492 25.66 61.79 26.33
N GLY A 493 26.83 61.15 26.11
CA GLY A 493 27.26 59.95 26.82
C GLY A 493 26.53 58.67 26.42
N GLY A 494 25.89 58.63 25.25
CA GLY A 494 25.14 57.47 24.78
C GLY A 494 25.06 57.38 23.26
N ASP A 495 24.25 56.43 22.78
CA ASP A 495 24.07 56.19 21.35
C ASP A 495 23.31 57.33 20.65
N ALA A 496 23.45 57.38 19.32
CA ALA A 496 22.65 58.24 18.48
C ALA A 496 21.17 57.84 18.56
N PRO A 497 20.25 58.78 18.83
CA PRO A 497 18.83 58.46 18.76
C PRO A 497 18.45 58.16 17.31
N ILE A 498 17.39 57.37 17.14
CA ILE A 498 16.90 57.05 15.80
C ILE A 498 16.30 58.31 15.19
N LEU A 499 16.62 58.59 13.92
CA LEU A 499 16.19 59.80 13.24
C LEU A 499 15.24 59.46 12.09
N HIS A 500 13.98 59.81 12.23
CA HIS A 500 13.00 59.82 11.16
C HIS A 500 12.92 61.21 10.59
N VAL A 501 12.98 61.36 9.27
CA VAL A 501 12.89 62.65 8.60
C VAL A 501 11.66 62.67 7.71
N ILE A 502 10.79 63.64 7.91
CA ILE A 502 9.56 63.83 7.13
C ILE A 502 9.60 65.22 6.50
N GLY A 503 9.45 65.29 5.18
CA GLY A 503 9.39 66.57 4.47
C GLY A 503 9.43 66.42 2.94
N PRO A 504 9.42 67.51 2.18
CA PRO A 504 9.32 67.44 0.73
C PRO A 504 10.62 66.93 0.06
N SER A 505 10.49 65.97 -0.84
CA SER A 505 11.60 65.32 -1.58
C SER A 505 12.52 66.32 -2.25
N ARG A 506 11.95 67.36 -2.89
CA ARG A 506 12.70 68.40 -3.61
C ARG A 506 13.65 69.20 -2.71
N ARG A 507 13.39 69.27 -1.41
CA ARG A 507 14.17 70.04 -0.44
C ARG A 507 15.15 69.19 0.36
N LEU A 508 14.82 67.91 0.58
CA LEU A 508 15.59 67.00 1.40
C LEU A 508 16.56 66.12 0.59
N SER A 509 16.24 65.81 -0.67
CA SER A 509 17.07 64.95 -1.52
C SER A 509 18.49 65.50 -1.71
N GLY A 510 19.50 64.64 -1.57
CA GLY A 510 20.91 65.01 -1.74
C GLY A 510 21.54 65.78 -0.57
N THR A 511 20.80 66.05 0.49
CA THR A 511 21.29 66.77 1.67
C THR A 511 22.04 65.86 2.66
N TRP A 512 22.70 66.46 3.66
CA TRP A 512 23.40 65.71 4.72
C TRP A 512 22.42 64.85 5.56
N LEU A 513 21.15 65.27 5.68
CA LEU A 513 20.12 64.54 6.40
C LEU A 513 19.88 63.16 5.81
N VAL A 514 19.87 63.04 4.48
CA VAL A 514 19.74 61.75 3.80
C VAL A 514 20.89 60.81 4.16
N ARG A 515 22.11 61.34 4.27
CA ARG A 515 23.30 60.56 4.63
C ARG A 515 23.31 60.16 6.10
N ILE A 516 22.78 60.99 7.00
CA ILE A 516 22.69 60.67 8.44
C ILE A 516 21.53 59.72 8.71
N ALA A 517 20.36 59.93 8.10
CA ALA A 517 19.25 58.99 8.17
C ALA A 517 19.64 57.62 7.60
N ALA A 518 20.36 57.55 6.47
CA ALA A 518 20.87 56.29 5.91
C ALA A 518 21.94 55.58 6.78
N ARG A 519 22.57 56.29 7.73
CA ARG A 519 23.53 55.73 8.69
C ARG A 519 22.93 55.51 10.09
N SER A 520 21.68 55.94 10.27
CA SER A 520 20.89 55.78 11.49
C SER A 520 19.87 54.65 11.24
N PRO A 521 19.37 53.95 12.28
CA PRO A 521 18.31 52.94 12.11
C PRO A 521 16.92 53.54 11.78
N GLY A 522 16.87 54.77 11.25
CA GLY A 522 15.64 55.53 11.01
C GLY A 522 15.18 55.51 9.55
N SER A 523 14.19 56.33 9.21
CA SER A 523 13.61 56.41 7.87
C SER A 523 13.54 57.84 7.33
N ILE A 524 13.32 57.96 6.03
CA ILE A 524 12.99 59.24 5.37
C ILE A 524 11.67 59.05 4.64
N GLU A 525 10.72 59.93 4.89
CA GLU A 525 9.41 59.96 4.24
C GLU A 525 9.26 61.28 3.47
N PHE A 526 8.87 61.18 2.20
CA PHE A 526 8.66 62.33 1.35
C PHE A 526 7.18 62.73 1.31
N THR A 527 6.87 63.98 1.68
CA THR A 527 5.47 64.45 1.80
C THR A 527 4.82 64.83 0.46
N ASP A 528 5.61 64.94 -0.61
CA ASP A 528 5.18 65.29 -1.97
C ASP A 528 5.11 64.09 -2.92
N GLU A 529 5.51 62.90 -2.47
CA GLU A 529 5.21 61.65 -3.15
C GLU A 529 3.81 61.20 -2.73
N ALA A 530 2.85 61.22 -3.66
CA ALA A 530 1.54 60.63 -3.41
C ALA A 530 1.75 59.18 -2.92
N PRO A 531 0.95 58.69 -1.95
CA PRO A 531 0.95 57.26 -1.67
C PRO A 531 0.66 56.56 -2.99
N MET A 532 1.59 55.71 -3.44
CA MET A 532 1.44 54.91 -4.65
C MET A 532 0.28 53.92 -4.43
N LEU A 533 -0.96 54.41 -4.54
CA LEU A 533 -2.09 53.60 -4.94
C LEU A 533 -1.76 53.14 -6.35
N GLY A 534 -1.40 51.86 -6.46
CA GLY A 534 -1.14 51.21 -7.73
C GLY A 534 -2.26 51.53 -8.70
N ARG A 535 -1.97 52.38 -9.70
CA ARG A 535 -2.77 52.44 -10.90
C ARG A 535 -2.44 51.18 -11.70
N VAL A 536 -3.37 50.25 -11.61
CA VAL A 536 -3.66 49.26 -12.63
C VAL A 536 -3.56 49.94 -14.00
N HIS A 537 -2.73 49.38 -14.88
CA HIS A 537 -2.80 49.68 -16.30
C HIS A 537 -4.20 49.35 -16.81
N ASP A 538 -4.93 50.38 -17.22
CA ASP A 538 -6.04 50.23 -18.16
C ASP A 538 -5.53 50.83 -19.48
N GLU A 539 -4.82 49.99 -20.25
CA GLU A 539 -4.61 50.20 -21.68
C GLU A 539 -5.80 49.55 -22.38
N ASP A 540 -6.83 50.35 -22.67
CA ASP A 540 -7.76 50.08 -23.75
C ASP A 540 -8.43 51.41 -24.17
N GLN A 541 -7.82 52.07 -25.16
CA GLN A 541 -8.48 52.89 -26.18
C GLN A 541 -7.44 53.43 -27.17
N ASP A 542 -7.20 52.66 -28.25
CA ASP A 542 -7.35 53.11 -29.64
C ASP A 542 -7.36 51.90 -30.60
#